data_AF-I3D1S7-F1
#
_entry.id   AF-I3D1S7-F1
#
_cell.length_a   1.000
_cell.length_b   1.000
_cell.length_c   1.000
_cell.angle_alpha   90.00
_cell.angle_beta   90.00
_cell.angle_gamma   90.00
#
_symmetry.space_group_name_H-M   'P 1'
#
loop_
_entity.id
_entity.type
_entity.pdbx_description
1 polymer ?
#
loop_
_entity_poly.entity_id
_entity_poly.type
_entity_poly.pdbx_seq_one_letter_code
_entity_poly.pdbx_strand_id
1 'polypeptide(L)'
;MRKPHSDETRNDIVEKYILGESVREIHDSTGVSVGSISEYINDFSSKIDKKSIDAMHDFFKIIRKNGMQPKDAFYGHVIFSILLKHKLDPKQINSFVEFVLSMAQQNGLSAESLIEICKTVSAIQSQSNVSLEEIESHCTELVKNKSELETSVEKLSEQYKQSQNALSVRLKKNNLTEQQVEKITNTLKFLESIGFDLTDADSACNMLQNAKSQGYDVSKICSRISKDESIDLALHEKQSKLDEIEKMIGELGKKYDDMSLRHENLVLRHKSMAESIASVDALGKSGVSEKDLAAWQKTFESFGLAPEDFLAELEKAGNAKKLFRKLESANSKTQKKKMKI
;
A
#
# COMPACT_ATOMS: atom_id res chain seq x y z
N MET A 1 -16.93 73.24 -9.63
CA MET A 1 -16.57 71.87 -10.08
C MET A 1 -15.74 71.21 -9.00
N ARG A 2 -16.16 70.07 -8.44
CA ARG A 2 -15.34 69.30 -7.48
C ARG A 2 -14.21 68.62 -8.25
N LYS A 3 -13.00 68.61 -7.68
CA LYS A 3 -11.85 67.89 -8.25
C LYS A 3 -12.19 66.39 -8.34
N PRO A 4 -11.82 65.70 -9.43
CA PRO A 4 -11.97 64.25 -9.50
C PRO A 4 -11.16 63.58 -8.38
N HIS A 5 -11.74 62.53 -7.78
CA HIS A 5 -11.04 61.68 -6.80
C HIS A 5 -9.85 60.97 -7.46
N SER A 6 -8.83 60.62 -6.67
CA SER A 6 -7.64 59.91 -7.18
C SER A 6 -8.02 58.54 -7.74
N ASP A 7 -7.17 58.01 -8.63
CA ASP A 7 -7.38 56.69 -9.22
C ASP A 7 -7.36 55.57 -8.16
N GLU A 8 -6.62 55.75 -7.07
CA GLU A 8 -6.65 54.86 -5.91
C GLU A 8 -8.04 54.79 -5.26
N THR A 9 -8.71 55.93 -5.06
CA THR A 9 -10.07 55.98 -4.52
C THR A 9 -11.08 55.34 -5.47
N ARG A 10 -10.89 55.52 -6.79
CA ARG A 10 -11.75 54.88 -7.80
C ARG A 10 -11.60 53.36 -7.79
N ASN A 11 -10.36 52.86 -7.69
CA ASN A 11 -10.09 51.42 -7.61
C ASN A 11 -10.65 50.80 -6.32
N ASP A 12 -10.49 51.46 -5.17
CA ASP A 12 -11.08 51.01 -3.90
C ASP A 12 -12.61 50.90 -3.96
N ILE A 13 -13.28 51.87 -4.58
CA ILE A 13 -14.74 51.85 -4.79
C ILE A 13 -15.17 50.66 -5.65
N VAL A 14 -14.45 50.41 -6.75
CA VAL A 14 -14.74 49.29 -7.65
C VAL A 14 -14.49 47.96 -6.95
N GLU A 15 -13.38 47.82 -6.23
CA GLU A 15 -13.04 46.61 -5.47
C GLU A 15 -14.11 46.30 -4.42
N LYS A 16 -14.48 47.27 -3.59
CA LYS A 16 -15.55 47.10 -2.58
C LYS A 16 -16.89 46.73 -3.21
N TYR A 17 -17.22 47.34 -4.35
CA TYR A 17 -18.42 46.97 -5.09
C TYR A 17 -18.35 45.52 -5.59
N ILE A 18 -17.25 45.10 -6.22
CA ILE A 18 -17.09 43.70 -6.67
C ILE A 18 -17.18 42.74 -5.47
N LEU A 19 -16.64 43.11 -4.31
CA LEU A 19 -16.73 42.34 -3.06
C LEU A 19 -18.12 42.33 -2.41
N GLY A 20 -19.15 42.82 -3.10
CA GLY A 20 -20.55 42.69 -2.68
C GLY A 20 -21.05 43.80 -1.75
N GLU A 21 -20.30 44.90 -1.59
CA GLU A 21 -20.75 46.05 -0.78
C GLU A 21 -21.78 46.89 -1.54
N SER A 22 -22.83 47.27 -0.84
CA SER A 22 -23.81 48.22 -1.35
C SER A 22 -23.18 49.60 -1.50
N VAL A 23 -23.70 50.39 -2.44
CA VAL A 23 -23.27 51.78 -2.66
C VAL A 23 -23.35 52.63 -1.39
N ARG A 24 -24.25 52.30 -0.45
CA ARG A 24 -24.35 52.97 0.86
C ARG A 24 -23.20 52.58 1.79
N GLU A 25 -22.86 51.30 1.89
CA GLU A 25 -21.71 50.84 2.69
C GLU A 25 -20.39 51.41 2.16
N ILE A 26 -20.26 51.51 0.83
CA ILE A 26 -19.11 52.15 0.19
C ILE A 26 -19.07 53.64 0.52
N HIS A 27 -20.20 54.34 0.45
CA HIS A 27 -20.31 55.74 0.85
C HIS A 27 -19.87 55.94 2.31
N ASP A 28 -20.36 55.09 3.20
CA ASP A 28 -20.07 55.20 4.64
C ASP A 28 -18.61 54.88 4.97
N SER A 29 -17.96 53.99 4.20
CA SER A 29 -16.56 53.63 4.40
C SER A 29 -15.54 54.54 3.69
N THR A 30 -15.92 55.19 2.58
CA THR A 30 -15.01 56.01 1.76
C THR A 30 -15.28 57.52 1.87
N GLY A 31 -16.45 57.92 2.37
CA GLY A 31 -16.90 59.32 2.40
C GLY A 31 -17.20 59.92 1.01
N VAL A 32 -17.17 59.10 -0.05
CA VAL A 32 -17.45 59.53 -1.42
C VAL A 32 -18.95 59.54 -1.67
N SER A 33 -19.44 60.56 -2.39
CA SER A 33 -20.87 60.69 -2.66
C SER A 33 -21.43 59.51 -3.46
N VAL A 34 -22.66 59.10 -3.13
CA VAL A 34 -23.40 58.01 -3.82
C VAL A 34 -23.45 58.21 -5.35
N GLY A 35 -23.57 59.46 -5.81
CA GLY A 35 -23.56 59.80 -7.23
C GLY A 35 -22.23 59.49 -7.90
N SER A 36 -21.11 59.87 -7.26
CA SER A 36 -19.76 59.60 -7.76
C SER A 36 -19.41 58.11 -7.73
N ILE A 37 -19.84 57.38 -6.69
CA ILE A 37 -19.69 55.92 -6.61
C ILE A 37 -20.42 55.25 -7.78
N SER A 38 -21.67 55.64 -8.04
CA SER A 38 -22.48 55.09 -9.13
C SER A 38 -21.88 55.40 -10.50
N GLU A 39 -21.29 56.58 -10.68
CA GLU A 39 -20.59 56.96 -11.89
C GLU A 39 -19.35 56.07 -12.12
N TYR A 40 -18.54 55.83 -11.08
CA TYR A 40 -17.34 54.99 -11.19
C TYR A 40 -17.67 53.52 -11.45
N ILE A 41 -18.69 52.98 -10.79
CA ILE A 41 -19.18 51.62 -11.06
C ILE A 41 -19.69 51.51 -12.49
N ASN A 42 -20.47 52.47 -12.99
CA ASN A 42 -20.99 52.42 -14.36
C ASN A 42 -19.88 52.61 -15.41
N ASP A 43 -18.89 53.47 -15.16
CA ASP A 43 -17.71 53.60 -16.04
C ASP A 43 -16.93 52.28 -16.09
N PHE A 44 -16.69 51.64 -14.95
CA PHE A 44 -16.03 50.35 -14.88
C PHE A 44 -16.84 49.22 -15.56
N SER A 45 -18.14 49.12 -15.28
CA SER A 45 -19.08 48.17 -15.89
C SER A 45 -19.41 48.48 -17.36
N SER A 46 -18.95 49.61 -17.90
CA SER A 46 -19.01 49.88 -19.34
C SER A 46 -17.77 49.35 -20.07
N LYS A 47 -16.64 49.22 -19.35
CA LYS A 47 -15.37 48.68 -19.85
C LYS A 47 -15.30 47.16 -19.76
N ILE A 48 -16.04 46.58 -18.80
CA ILE A 48 -16.20 45.13 -18.61
C ILE A 48 -17.68 44.82 -18.69
N ASP A 49 -18.08 43.74 -19.37
CA ASP A 49 -19.49 43.35 -19.52
C ASP A 49 -20.27 43.46 -18.20
N LYS A 50 -21.25 44.36 -18.18
CA LYS A 50 -22.03 44.70 -16.98
C LYS A 50 -22.69 43.48 -16.35
N LYS A 51 -23.17 42.53 -17.16
CA LYS A 51 -23.79 41.30 -16.64
C LYS A 51 -22.82 40.47 -15.81
N SER A 52 -21.56 40.42 -16.24
CA SER A 52 -20.50 39.71 -15.52
C SER A 52 -20.17 40.39 -14.20
N ILE A 53 -20.09 41.73 -14.17
CA ILE A 53 -19.84 42.49 -12.94
C ILE A 53 -21.00 42.37 -11.95
N ASP A 54 -22.24 42.50 -12.42
CA ASP A 54 -23.43 42.36 -11.59
C ASP A 54 -23.52 40.93 -11.01
N ALA A 55 -23.20 39.90 -11.80
CA ALA A 55 -23.15 38.52 -11.32
C ALA A 55 -22.07 38.27 -10.26
N MET A 56 -20.89 38.88 -10.40
CA MET A 56 -19.83 38.81 -9.38
C MET A 56 -20.26 39.52 -8.09
N HIS A 57 -20.84 40.72 -8.21
CA HIS A 57 -21.37 41.47 -7.07
C HIS A 57 -22.42 40.65 -6.32
N ASP A 58 -23.40 40.07 -7.03
CA ASP A 58 -24.45 39.26 -6.42
C ASP A 58 -23.90 37.99 -5.76
N PHE A 59 -22.92 37.34 -6.38
CA PHE A 59 -22.24 36.18 -5.80
C PHE A 59 -21.54 36.52 -4.47
N PHE A 60 -20.73 37.59 -4.45
CA PHE A 60 -20.03 38.00 -3.22
C PHE A 60 -20.97 38.53 -2.16
N LYS A 61 -22.07 39.18 -2.56
CA LYS A 61 -23.16 39.57 -1.66
C LYS A 61 -23.82 38.37 -1.00
N ILE A 62 -24.05 37.27 -1.72
CA ILE A 62 -24.56 36.01 -1.15
C ILE A 62 -23.55 35.42 -0.15
N ILE A 63 -22.26 35.39 -0.50
CA ILE A 63 -21.19 34.90 0.39
C ILE A 63 -21.20 35.69 1.70
N ARG A 64 -21.18 37.03 1.62
CA ARG A 64 -21.20 37.92 2.79
C ARG A 64 -22.46 37.78 3.64
N LYS A 65 -23.64 37.64 3.00
CA LYS A 65 -24.91 37.43 3.71
C LYS A 65 -24.91 36.15 4.55
N ASN A 66 -24.14 35.15 4.16
CA ASN A 66 -23.95 33.91 4.91
C ASN A 66 -22.77 33.98 5.89
N GLY A 67 -22.21 35.18 6.15
CA GLY A 67 -21.10 35.37 7.09
C GLY A 67 -19.76 34.81 6.61
N MET A 68 -19.64 34.47 5.33
CA MET A 68 -18.42 33.91 4.75
C MET A 68 -17.58 35.02 4.09
N GLN A 69 -16.27 34.80 4.01
CA GLN A 69 -15.36 35.54 3.16
C GLN A 69 -15.12 34.80 1.83
N PRO A 70 -14.66 35.49 0.77
CA PRO A 70 -14.27 34.86 -0.49
C PRO A 70 -13.34 33.65 -0.34
N LYS A 71 -12.37 33.74 0.58
CA LYS A 71 -11.43 32.64 0.88
C LYS A 71 -12.15 31.40 1.43
N ASP A 72 -13.20 31.58 2.23
CA ASP A 72 -13.96 30.48 2.83
C ASP A 72 -14.78 29.75 1.75
N ALA A 73 -15.33 30.49 0.79
CA ALA A 73 -15.99 29.90 -0.37
C ALA A 73 -15.01 29.10 -1.24
N PHE A 74 -13.76 29.56 -1.37
CA PHE A 74 -12.71 28.80 -2.07
C PHE A 74 -12.36 27.51 -1.34
N TYR A 75 -12.12 27.55 -0.02
CA TYR A 75 -11.89 26.33 0.77
C TYR A 75 -13.09 25.37 0.72
N GLY A 76 -14.30 25.91 0.79
CA GLY A 76 -15.54 25.16 0.62
C GLY A 76 -15.60 24.46 -0.75
N HIS A 77 -15.20 25.13 -1.83
CA HIS A 77 -15.12 24.54 -3.16
C HIS A 77 -14.12 23.37 -3.24
N VAL A 78 -12.95 23.50 -2.61
CA VAL A 78 -11.94 22.42 -2.56
C VAL A 78 -12.53 21.19 -1.85
N ILE A 79 -13.14 21.38 -0.69
CA ILE A 79 -13.78 20.30 0.08
C ILE A 79 -14.92 19.67 -0.74
N PHE A 80 -15.80 20.49 -1.30
CA PHE A 80 -16.92 20.05 -2.12
C PHE A 80 -16.48 19.22 -3.33
N SER A 81 -15.37 19.61 -3.97
CA SER A 81 -14.80 18.88 -5.11
C SER A 81 -14.27 17.50 -4.70
N ILE A 82 -13.65 17.39 -3.51
CA ILE A 82 -13.21 16.09 -2.96
C ILE A 82 -14.42 15.21 -2.67
N LEU A 83 -15.46 15.74 -2.05
CA LEU A 83 -16.69 15.00 -1.74
C LEU A 83 -17.34 14.43 -3.01
N LEU A 84 -17.50 15.26 -4.05
CA LEU A 84 -18.05 14.82 -5.33
C LEU A 84 -17.19 13.75 -6.01
N LYS A 85 -15.86 13.89 -5.96
CA LYS A 85 -14.93 12.87 -6.50
C LYS A 85 -15.13 11.50 -5.85
N HIS A 86 -15.48 11.47 -4.57
CA HIS A 86 -15.74 10.25 -3.81
C HIS A 86 -17.23 9.88 -3.75
N LYS A 87 -18.09 10.51 -4.56
CA LYS A 87 -19.55 10.27 -4.63
C LYS A 87 -20.27 10.42 -3.29
N LEU A 88 -19.75 11.28 -2.42
CA LEU A 88 -20.39 11.62 -1.15
C LEU A 88 -21.44 12.71 -1.37
N ASP A 89 -22.63 12.54 -0.78
CA ASP A 89 -23.68 13.56 -0.82
C ASP A 89 -23.31 14.71 0.14
N PRO A 90 -23.06 15.94 -0.36
CA PRO A 90 -22.71 17.08 0.47
C PRO A 90 -23.75 17.39 1.55
N LYS A 91 -25.02 17.03 1.33
CA LYS A 91 -26.09 17.25 2.31
C LYS A 91 -25.94 16.37 3.56
N GLN A 92 -25.31 15.21 3.44
CA GLN A 92 -25.11 14.26 4.55
C GLN A 92 -23.83 14.53 5.33
N ILE A 93 -22.90 15.30 4.76
CA ILE A 93 -21.59 15.58 5.38
C ILE A 93 -21.74 16.43 6.63
N ASN A 94 -22.61 17.43 6.65
CA ASN A 94 -22.82 18.24 7.86
C ASN A 94 -23.27 17.38 9.03
N SER A 95 -24.31 16.55 8.84
CA SER A 95 -24.78 15.63 9.88
C SER A 95 -23.74 14.61 10.31
N PHE A 96 -22.90 14.15 9.38
CA PHE A 96 -21.82 13.22 9.70
C PHE A 96 -20.73 13.88 10.53
N VAL A 97 -20.27 15.07 10.15
CA VAL A 97 -19.24 15.83 10.88
C VAL A 97 -19.74 16.19 12.27
N GLU A 98 -20.98 16.67 12.40
CA GLU A 98 -21.60 16.95 13.70
C GLU A 98 -21.68 15.70 14.59
N PHE A 99 -22.07 14.56 14.03
CA PHE A 99 -22.11 13.29 14.74
C PHE A 99 -20.73 12.86 15.24
N VAL A 100 -19.72 12.88 14.37
CA VAL A 100 -18.34 12.50 14.72
C VAL A 100 -17.77 13.42 15.78
N LEU A 101 -17.95 14.74 15.65
CA LEU A 101 -17.48 15.71 16.63
C LEU A 101 -18.19 15.56 17.98
N SER A 102 -19.49 15.29 17.97
CA SER A 102 -20.26 15.03 19.20
C SER A 102 -19.79 13.77 19.91
N MET A 103 -19.53 12.69 19.15
CA MET A 103 -18.95 11.45 19.67
C MET A 103 -17.54 11.68 20.22
N ALA A 104 -16.73 12.51 19.56
CA ALA A 104 -15.40 12.90 20.05
C ALA A 104 -15.49 13.56 21.42
N GLN A 105 -16.37 14.57 21.54
CA GLN A 105 -16.55 15.34 22.76
C GLN A 105 -17.03 14.45 23.92
N GLN A 106 -17.95 13.53 23.66
CA GLN A 106 -18.42 12.55 24.65
C GLN A 106 -17.28 11.66 25.16
N ASN A 107 -16.29 11.37 24.33
CA ASN A 107 -15.12 10.57 24.66
C ASN A 107 -13.90 11.41 25.09
N GLY A 108 -14.06 12.72 25.31
CA GLY A 108 -12.98 13.60 25.74
C GLY A 108 -11.90 13.87 24.67
N LEU A 109 -12.20 13.63 23.40
CA LEU A 109 -11.29 13.83 22.27
C LEU A 109 -11.55 15.17 21.59
N SER A 110 -10.46 15.86 21.21
CA SER A 110 -10.54 17.03 20.33
C SER A 110 -10.68 16.61 18.86
N ALA A 111 -11.20 17.51 18.03
CA ALA A 111 -11.31 17.28 16.58
C ALA A 111 -9.94 17.03 15.92
N GLU A 112 -8.90 17.71 16.40
CA GLU A 112 -7.53 17.56 15.91
C GLU A 112 -6.96 16.18 16.28
N SER A 113 -7.18 15.73 17.53
CA SER A 113 -6.76 14.41 17.98
C SER A 113 -7.47 13.30 17.20
N LEU A 114 -8.73 13.47 16.83
CA LEU A 114 -9.43 12.51 15.97
C LEU A 114 -8.77 12.37 14.60
N ILE A 115 -8.41 13.48 13.96
CA ILE A 115 -7.73 13.47 12.67
C ILE A 115 -6.39 12.72 12.79
N GLU A 116 -5.62 12.99 13.85
CA GLU A 116 -4.36 12.29 14.09
C GLU A 116 -4.54 10.80 14.40
N ILE A 117 -5.58 10.43 15.14
CA ILE A 117 -5.94 9.02 15.38
C ILE A 117 -6.30 8.34 14.05
N CYS A 118 -7.13 8.95 13.20
CA CYS A 118 -7.46 8.38 11.90
C CYS A 118 -6.22 8.18 11.01
N LYS A 119 -5.28 9.13 11.01
CA LYS A 119 -3.99 8.98 10.31
C LYS A 119 -3.17 7.83 10.88
N THR A 120 -3.09 7.73 12.21
CA THR A 120 -2.33 6.68 12.91
C THR A 120 -2.91 5.31 12.62
N VAL A 121 -4.24 5.16 12.70
CA VAL A 121 -4.95 3.92 12.38
C VAL A 121 -4.72 3.53 10.92
N SER A 122 -4.81 4.47 9.99
CA SER A 122 -4.52 4.22 8.57
C SER A 122 -3.06 3.82 8.34
N ALA A 123 -2.10 4.43 9.04
CA ALA A 123 -0.69 4.08 8.96
C ALA A 123 -0.42 2.66 9.49
N ILE A 124 -1.02 2.30 10.63
CA ILE A 124 -0.94 0.95 11.19
C ILE A 124 -1.54 -0.07 10.22
N GLN A 125 -2.71 0.22 9.63
CA GLN A 125 -3.33 -0.65 8.65
C GLN A 125 -2.45 -0.85 7.41
N SER A 126 -1.75 0.19 6.94
CA SER A 126 -0.86 0.05 5.77
C SER A 126 0.36 -0.87 6.02
N GLN A 127 0.71 -1.08 7.28
CA GLN A 127 1.82 -1.95 7.71
C GLN A 127 1.34 -3.33 8.18
N SER A 128 0.02 -3.50 8.34
CA SER A 128 -0.60 -4.73 8.82
C SER A 128 -1.27 -5.47 7.67
N ASN A 129 -1.20 -6.80 7.68
CA ASN A 129 -1.97 -7.64 6.76
C ASN A 129 -3.40 -7.89 7.25
N VAL A 130 -3.78 -7.32 8.41
CA VAL A 130 -5.10 -7.50 9.03
C VAL A 130 -5.97 -6.29 8.69
N SER A 131 -7.16 -6.53 8.14
CA SER A 131 -8.10 -5.46 7.85
C SER A 131 -8.67 -4.85 9.14
N LEU A 132 -9.11 -3.58 9.09
CA LEU A 132 -9.72 -2.91 10.25
C LEU A 132 -10.96 -3.65 10.78
N GLU A 133 -11.69 -4.30 9.89
CA GLU A 133 -12.89 -5.09 10.18
C GLU A 133 -12.57 -6.37 10.96
N GLU A 134 -11.35 -6.89 10.78
CA GLU A 134 -10.90 -8.15 11.40
C GLU A 134 -10.10 -7.93 12.68
N ILE A 135 -9.80 -6.68 13.07
CA ILE A 135 -8.98 -6.38 14.26
C ILE A 135 -9.58 -7.00 15.52
N GLU A 136 -10.90 -6.90 15.71
CA GLU A 136 -11.54 -7.44 16.91
C GLU A 136 -11.43 -8.97 16.96
N SER A 137 -11.67 -9.64 15.83
CA SER A 137 -11.50 -11.09 15.70
C SER A 137 -10.04 -11.51 15.91
N HIS A 138 -9.09 -10.75 15.38
CA HIS A 138 -7.67 -11.06 15.49
C HIS A 138 -7.15 -10.86 16.92
N CYS A 139 -7.59 -9.79 17.60
CA CYS A 139 -7.27 -9.56 19.00
C CYS A 139 -7.83 -10.65 19.91
N THR A 140 -9.08 -11.08 19.69
CA THR A 140 -9.68 -12.17 20.47
C THR A 140 -8.98 -13.51 20.25
N GLU A 141 -8.57 -13.80 19.00
CA GLU A 141 -7.75 -14.98 18.69
C GLU A 141 -6.38 -14.94 19.37
N LEU A 142 -5.69 -13.78 19.34
CA LEU A 142 -4.40 -13.61 20.02
C LEU A 142 -4.51 -13.81 21.53
N VAL A 143 -5.57 -13.29 22.15
CA VAL A 143 -5.82 -13.50 23.60
C VAL A 143 -6.04 -14.98 23.89
N LYS A 144 -6.82 -15.68 23.06
CA LYS A 144 -7.04 -17.12 23.18
C LYS A 144 -5.72 -17.89 23.04
N ASN A 145 -4.95 -17.63 21.98
CA ASN A 145 -3.66 -18.28 21.73
C ASN A 145 -2.70 -18.07 22.89
N LYS A 146 -2.63 -16.84 23.44
CA LYS A 146 -1.83 -16.53 24.63
C LYS A 146 -2.21 -17.43 25.81
N SER A 147 -3.51 -17.55 26.12
CA SER A 147 -3.97 -18.38 27.24
C SER A 147 -3.67 -19.88 27.05
N GLU A 148 -3.76 -20.39 25.82
CA GLU A 148 -3.42 -21.77 25.49
C GLU A 148 -1.91 -22.04 25.61
N LEU A 149 -1.09 -21.09 25.19
CA LEU A 149 0.36 -21.11 25.35
C LEU A 149 0.77 -21.08 26.83
N GLU A 150 0.19 -20.19 27.62
CA GLU A 150 0.44 -20.12 29.07
C GLU A 150 0.11 -21.45 29.77
N THR A 151 -1.04 -22.04 29.45
CA THR A 151 -1.44 -23.36 29.97
C THR A 151 -0.48 -24.47 29.54
N SER A 152 -0.01 -24.43 28.30
CA SER A 152 0.94 -25.42 27.77
C SER A 152 2.31 -25.32 28.46
N VAL A 153 2.78 -24.10 28.72
CA VAL A 153 4.03 -23.84 29.44
C VAL A 153 3.94 -24.35 30.88
N GLU A 154 2.83 -24.09 31.58
CA GLU A 154 2.61 -24.62 32.94
C GLU A 154 2.65 -26.14 32.97
N LYS A 155 1.94 -26.79 32.03
CA LYS A 155 1.89 -28.26 31.94
C LYS A 155 3.28 -28.86 31.65
N LEU A 156 4.04 -28.28 30.73
CA LEU A 156 5.39 -28.74 30.40
C LEU A 156 6.35 -28.55 31.58
N SER A 157 6.24 -27.43 32.30
CA SER A 157 7.04 -27.16 33.50
C SER A 157 6.77 -28.19 34.60
N GLU A 158 5.50 -28.55 34.81
CA GLU A 158 5.12 -29.58 35.77
C GLU A 158 5.62 -30.97 35.35
N GLN A 159 5.46 -31.34 34.08
CA GLN A 159 6.00 -32.59 33.54
C GLN A 159 7.54 -32.68 33.67
N TYR A 160 8.24 -31.57 33.45
CA TYR A 160 9.67 -31.48 33.63
C TYR A 160 10.07 -31.73 35.09
N LYS A 161 9.41 -31.06 36.06
CA LYS A 161 9.64 -31.30 37.50
C LYS A 161 9.38 -32.73 37.90
N GLN A 162 8.28 -33.32 37.43
CA GLN A 162 7.95 -34.72 37.71
C GLN A 162 9.01 -35.68 37.15
N SER A 163 9.46 -35.44 35.92
CA SER A 163 10.51 -36.25 35.28
C SER A 163 11.85 -36.12 35.99
N GLN A 164 12.23 -34.90 36.39
CA GLN A 164 13.44 -34.64 37.16
C GLN A 164 13.40 -35.33 38.53
N ASN A 165 12.26 -35.24 39.23
CA ASN A 165 12.06 -35.94 40.49
C ASN A 165 12.14 -37.46 40.32
N ALA A 166 11.48 -38.02 39.30
CA ALA A 166 11.52 -39.45 39.00
C ALA A 166 12.95 -39.93 38.68
N LEU A 167 13.71 -39.14 37.91
CA LEU A 167 15.12 -39.40 37.62
C LEU A 167 15.95 -39.41 38.92
N SER A 168 15.81 -38.39 39.76
CA SER A 168 16.54 -38.29 41.02
C SER A 168 16.24 -39.46 41.96
N VAL A 169 14.98 -39.93 42.01
CA VAL A 169 14.57 -41.10 42.81
C VAL A 169 15.20 -42.38 42.27
N ARG A 170 15.22 -42.58 40.94
CA ARG A 170 15.87 -43.76 40.33
C ARG A 170 17.38 -43.76 40.54
N LEU A 171 18.02 -42.62 40.41
CA LEU A 171 19.46 -42.45 40.65
C LEU A 171 19.82 -42.81 42.10
N LYS A 172 19.08 -42.25 43.07
CA LYS A 172 19.25 -42.59 44.49
C LYS A 172 19.00 -44.08 44.77
N LYS A 173 17.95 -44.67 44.21
CA LYS A 173 17.63 -46.10 44.38
C LYS A 173 18.76 -47.01 43.90
N ASN A 174 19.45 -46.61 42.83
CA ASN A 174 20.52 -47.39 42.21
C ASN A 174 21.93 -46.97 42.66
N ASN A 175 22.06 -46.04 43.63
CA ASN A 175 23.34 -45.44 44.04
C ASN A 175 24.18 -44.90 42.86
N LEU A 176 23.52 -44.30 41.87
CA LEU A 176 24.15 -43.72 40.70
C LEU A 176 24.06 -42.19 40.76
N THR A 177 25.08 -41.52 40.22
CA THR A 177 25.07 -40.07 39.95
C THR A 177 24.67 -39.78 38.50
N GLU A 178 24.17 -38.57 38.22
CA GLU A 178 23.86 -38.15 36.85
C GLU A 178 25.08 -38.28 35.93
N GLN A 179 26.27 -37.88 36.41
CA GLN A 179 27.51 -38.00 35.63
C GLN A 179 27.90 -39.46 35.32
N GLN A 180 27.59 -40.40 36.22
CA GLN A 180 27.82 -41.83 35.96
C GLN A 180 26.84 -42.35 34.91
N VAL A 181 25.57 -41.96 34.98
CA VAL A 181 24.58 -42.33 33.97
C VAL A 181 24.94 -41.72 32.62
N GLU A 182 25.32 -40.45 32.58
CA GLU A 182 25.77 -39.78 31.36
C GLU A 182 27.00 -40.46 30.75
N LYS A 183 28.01 -40.81 31.56
CA LYS A 183 29.17 -41.58 31.09
C LYS A 183 28.77 -42.94 30.55
N ILE A 184 27.89 -43.67 31.23
CA ILE A 184 27.40 -44.98 30.78
C ILE A 184 26.62 -44.82 29.48
N THR A 185 25.68 -43.88 29.39
CA THR A 185 24.89 -43.62 28.17
C THR A 185 25.76 -43.19 27.00
N ASN A 186 26.78 -42.35 27.21
CA ASN A 186 27.70 -41.96 26.15
C ASN A 186 28.58 -43.13 25.71
N THR A 187 29.01 -43.98 26.66
CA THR A 187 29.75 -45.21 26.34
C THR A 187 28.88 -46.18 25.56
N LEU A 188 27.61 -46.33 25.94
CA LEU A 188 26.65 -47.19 25.23
C LEU A 188 26.34 -46.69 23.83
N LYS A 189 26.12 -45.37 23.66
CA LYS A 189 25.93 -44.76 22.34
C LYS A 189 27.16 -44.91 21.45
N PHE A 190 28.37 -44.78 22.04
CA PHE A 190 29.61 -45.03 21.33
C PHE A 190 29.76 -46.50 20.91
N LEU A 191 29.36 -47.44 21.78
CA LEU A 191 29.37 -48.87 21.46
C LEU A 191 28.34 -49.21 20.36
N GLU A 192 27.13 -48.65 20.41
CA GLU A 192 26.13 -48.78 19.34
C GLU A 192 26.63 -48.16 18.03
N SER A 193 27.31 -47.01 18.06
CA SER A 193 27.82 -46.35 16.85
C SER A 193 28.92 -47.13 16.15
N ILE A 194 29.70 -47.92 16.89
CA ILE A 194 30.69 -48.85 16.33
C ILE A 194 30.11 -50.24 16.01
N GLY A 195 28.78 -50.39 16.03
CA GLY A 195 28.08 -51.62 15.63
C GLY A 195 28.05 -52.72 16.70
N PHE A 196 28.37 -52.40 17.96
CA PHE A 196 28.23 -53.31 19.09
C PHE A 196 26.87 -53.12 19.76
N ASP A 197 25.97 -54.08 19.55
CA ASP A 197 24.77 -54.23 20.37
C ASP A 197 25.17 -54.73 21.77
N LEU A 198 24.48 -54.26 22.81
CA LEU A 198 24.71 -54.63 24.22
C LEU A 198 24.59 -56.13 24.49
N THR A 199 23.94 -56.86 23.56
CA THR A 199 23.84 -58.32 23.57
C THR A 199 25.18 -59.03 23.28
N ASP A 200 26.15 -58.34 22.67
CA ASP A 200 27.47 -58.86 22.29
C ASP A 200 28.63 -58.32 23.16
N ALA A 201 28.33 -57.58 24.23
CA ALA A 201 29.34 -56.94 25.08
C ALA A 201 30.35 -57.94 25.68
N ASP A 202 29.90 -59.13 26.05
CA ASP A 202 30.78 -60.21 26.54
C ASP A 202 31.69 -60.75 25.43
N SER A 203 31.19 -60.81 24.20
CA SER A 203 31.96 -61.21 23.01
C SER A 203 33.05 -60.18 22.69
N ALA A 204 32.73 -58.89 22.77
CA ALA A 204 33.68 -57.79 22.60
C ALA A 204 34.81 -57.84 23.63
N CYS A 205 34.45 -58.03 24.92
CA CYS A 205 35.40 -58.17 26.01
C CYS A 205 36.32 -59.38 25.82
N ASN A 206 35.75 -60.52 25.42
CA ASN A 206 36.52 -61.73 25.12
C ASN A 206 37.45 -61.55 23.92
N MET A 207 37.04 -60.84 22.87
CA MET A 207 37.88 -60.54 21.71
C MET A 207 39.07 -59.64 22.10
N LEU A 208 38.84 -58.60 22.90
CA LEU A 208 39.90 -57.69 23.38
C LEU A 208 40.85 -58.39 24.36
N GLN A 209 40.33 -59.25 25.24
CA GLN A 209 41.16 -60.08 26.12
C GLN A 209 42.02 -61.07 25.32
N ASN A 210 41.46 -61.72 24.29
CA ASN A 210 42.20 -62.63 23.42
C ASN A 210 43.25 -61.91 22.57
N ALA A 211 42.96 -60.72 22.06
CA ALA A 211 43.95 -59.91 21.36
C ALA A 211 45.13 -59.55 22.29
N LYS A 212 44.84 -59.20 23.54
CA LYS A 212 45.87 -58.92 24.56
C LYS A 212 46.69 -60.16 24.92
N SER A 213 46.06 -61.33 25.07
CA SER A 213 46.75 -62.58 25.42
C SER A 213 47.61 -63.13 24.29
N GLN A 214 47.30 -62.80 23.03
CA GLN A 214 48.11 -63.11 21.86
C GLN A 214 49.23 -62.09 21.58
N GLY A 215 49.44 -61.12 22.47
CA GLY A 215 50.53 -60.16 22.37
C GLY A 215 50.27 -58.99 21.42
N TYR A 216 49.03 -58.79 20.96
CA TYR A 216 48.67 -57.59 20.22
C TYR A 216 48.54 -56.39 21.16
N ASP A 217 49.01 -55.24 20.70
CA ASP A 217 48.82 -53.96 21.38
C ASP A 217 47.38 -53.47 21.14
N VAL A 218 46.49 -53.86 22.05
CA VAL A 218 45.07 -53.49 22.03
C VAL A 218 44.89 -51.98 22.02
N SER A 219 45.75 -51.21 22.71
CA SER A 219 45.70 -49.74 22.68
C SER A 219 45.98 -49.20 21.29
N LYS A 220 46.93 -49.81 20.56
CA LYS A 220 47.24 -49.43 19.17
C LYS A 220 46.12 -49.79 18.20
N ILE A 221 45.45 -50.93 18.40
CA ILE A 221 44.27 -51.34 17.62
C ILE A 221 43.13 -50.35 17.84
N CYS A 222 42.78 -50.07 19.10
CA CYS A 222 41.77 -49.07 19.43
C CYS A 222 42.11 -47.69 18.85
N SER A 223 43.38 -47.26 18.94
CA SER A 223 43.81 -45.96 18.39
C SER A 223 43.69 -45.84 16.87
N ARG A 224 43.80 -46.96 16.13
CA ARG A 224 43.62 -46.98 14.68
C ARG A 224 42.15 -46.97 14.30
N ILE A 225 41.33 -47.78 14.99
CA ILE A 225 39.88 -47.79 14.81
C ILE A 225 39.30 -46.40 15.09
N SER A 226 39.72 -45.74 16.17
CA SER A 226 39.28 -44.37 16.47
C SER A 226 39.75 -43.33 15.44
N LYS A 227 40.88 -43.56 14.75
CA LYS A 227 41.34 -42.67 13.68
C LYS A 227 40.54 -42.85 12.39
N ASP A 228 40.21 -44.09 12.03
CA ASP A 228 39.36 -44.36 10.87
C ASP A 228 37.94 -43.81 11.08
N GLU A 229 37.39 -43.95 12.29
CA GLU A 229 36.08 -43.37 12.66
C GLU A 229 36.09 -41.83 12.65
N SER A 230 37.19 -41.20 13.08
CA SER A 230 37.38 -39.75 12.95
C SER A 230 37.40 -39.29 11.48
N ILE A 231 37.87 -40.13 10.57
CA ILE A 231 37.89 -39.84 9.13
C ILE A 231 36.48 -40.01 8.56
N ASP A 232 35.77 -41.08 8.91
CA ASP A 232 34.39 -41.32 8.46
C ASP A 232 33.41 -40.23 8.96
N LEU A 233 33.54 -39.79 10.21
CA LEU A 233 32.80 -38.65 10.75
C LEU A 233 33.09 -37.36 9.97
N ALA A 234 34.37 -37.10 9.66
CA ALA A 234 34.75 -35.95 8.86
C ALA A 234 34.20 -36.06 7.42
N LEU A 235 34.15 -37.27 6.86
CA LEU A 235 33.59 -37.53 5.53
C LEU A 235 32.08 -37.28 5.52
N HIS A 236 31.36 -37.74 6.55
CA HIS A 236 29.93 -37.50 6.71
C HIS A 236 29.61 -36.00 6.91
N GLU A 237 30.39 -35.28 7.72
CA GLU A 237 30.24 -33.82 7.85
C GLU A 237 30.46 -33.08 6.53
N LYS A 238 31.47 -33.50 5.76
CA LYS A 238 31.76 -32.91 4.44
C LYS A 238 30.65 -33.21 3.44
N GLN A 239 30.09 -34.42 3.46
CA GLN A 239 28.97 -34.80 2.61
C GLN A 239 27.72 -33.99 2.95
N SER A 240 27.39 -33.85 4.24
CA SER A 240 26.26 -33.02 4.70
C SER A 240 26.39 -31.56 4.24
N LYS A 241 27.59 -30.98 4.34
CA LYS A 241 27.87 -29.62 3.83
C LYS A 241 27.73 -29.53 2.31
N LEU A 242 28.11 -30.58 1.58
CA LEU A 242 27.93 -30.66 0.13
C LEU A 242 26.45 -30.63 -0.24
N ASP A 243 25.64 -31.44 0.43
CA ASP A 243 24.19 -31.51 0.21
C ASP A 243 23.50 -30.16 0.52
N GLU A 244 23.93 -29.47 1.58
CA GLU A 244 23.47 -28.10 1.90
C GLU A 244 23.83 -27.08 0.80
N ILE A 245 25.04 -27.17 0.27
CA ILE A 245 25.50 -26.29 -0.82
C ILE A 245 24.75 -26.59 -2.11
N GLU A 246 24.53 -27.85 -2.46
CA GLU A 246 23.74 -28.24 -3.63
C GLU A 246 22.31 -27.72 -3.53
N LYS A 247 21.70 -27.82 -2.34
CA LYS A 247 20.38 -27.23 -2.09
C LYS A 247 20.39 -25.72 -2.27
N MET A 248 21.38 -25.01 -1.71
CA MET A 248 21.52 -23.57 -1.89
C MET A 248 21.70 -23.17 -3.36
N ILE A 249 22.50 -23.92 -4.13
CA ILE A 249 22.68 -23.71 -5.57
C ILE A 249 21.34 -23.88 -6.30
N GLY A 250 20.57 -24.91 -5.96
CA GLY A 250 19.24 -25.13 -6.52
C GLY A 250 18.26 -23.99 -6.23
N GLU A 251 18.27 -23.47 -5.01
CA GLU A 251 17.45 -22.30 -4.62
C GLU A 251 17.90 -21.02 -5.32
N LEU A 252 19.21 -20.79 -5.42
CA LEU A 252 19.77 -19.64 -6.16
C LEU A 252 19.42 -19.71 -7.65
N GLY A 253 19.48 -20.90 -8.26
CA GLY A 253 19.11 -21.13 -9.65
C GLY A 253 17.65 -20.74 -9.92
N LYS A 254 16.72 -21.22 -9.08
CA LYS A 254 15.30 -20.82 -9.17
C LYS A 254 15.11 -19.31 -9.05
N LYS A 255 15.83 -18.66 -8.14
CA LYS A 255 15.76 -17.20 -7.95
C LYS A 255 16.34 -16.45 -9.13
N TYR A 256 17.42 -16.96 -9.73
CA TYR A 256 18.00 -16.40 -10.94
C TYR A 256 17.02 -16.50 -12.11
N ASP A 257 16.35 -17.64 -12.29
CA ASP A 257 15.36 -17.83 -13.36
C ASP A 257 14.17 -16.87 -13.21
N ASP A 258 13.63 -16.70 -12.00
CA ASP A 258 12.56 -15.73 -11.73
C ASP A 258 13.01 -14.29 -12.02
N MET A 259 14.22 -13.92 -11.58
CA MET A 259 14.78 -12.60 -11.85
C MET A 259 15.04 -12.35 -13.33
N SER A 260 15.51 -13.36 -14.06
CA SER A 260 15.73 -13.31 -15.51
C SER A 260 14.42 -13.07 -16.25
N LEU A 261 13.36 -13.81 -15.89
CA LEU A 261 12.04 -13.66 -16.48
C LEU A 261 11.41 -12.28 -16.18
N ARG A 262 11.62 -11.75 -14.96
CA ARG A 262 11.21 -10.36 -14.63
C ARG A 262 11.98 -9.33 -15.45
N HIS A 263 13.28 -9.54 -15.64
CA HIS A 263 14.11 -8.64 -16.45
C HIS A 263 13.65 -8.61 -17.91
N GLU A 264 13.41 -9.78 -18.51
CA GLU A 264 12.91 -9.88 -19.88
C GLU A 264 11.55 -9.17 -20.05
N ASN A 265 10.63 -9.38 -19.11
CA ASN A 265 9.34 -8.67 -19.09
C ASN A 265 9.50 -7.14 -18.97
N LEU A 266 10.45 -6.68 -18.15
CA LEU A 266 10.73 -5.25 -17.99
C LEU A 266 11.31 -4.64 -19.28
N VAL A 267 12.21 -5.36 -19.95
CA VAL A 267 12.78 -4.95 -21.25
C VAL A 267 11.68 -4.81 -22.30
N LEU A 268 10.76 -5.77 -22.38
CA LEU A 268 9.61 -5.70 -23.30
C LEU A 268 8.72 -4.49 -23.00
N ARG A 269 8.40 -4.23 -21.72
CA ARG A 269 7.63 -3.04 -21.32
C ARG A 269 8.34 -1.74 -21.67
N HIS A 270 9.64 -1.66 -21.42
CA HIS A 270 10.43 -0.47 -21.75
C HIS A 270 10.45 -0.21 -23.26
N LYS A 271 10.58 -1.26 -24.08
CA LYS A 271 10.51 -1.14 -25.54
C LYS A 271 9.15 -0.61 -25.99
N SER A 272 8.05 -1.19 -25.50
CA SER A 272 6.69 -0.72 -25.80
C SER A 272 6.45 0.73 -25.37
N MET A 273 6.99 1.13 -24.21
CA MET A 273 6.90 2.50 -23.72
C MET A 273 7.69 3.47 -24.60
N ALA A 274 8.91 3.09 -25.00
CA ALA A 274 9.73 3.89 -25.91
C ALA A 274 9.05 4.10 -27.27
N GLU A 275 8.41 3.06 -27.82
CA GLU A 275 7.62 3.15 -29.06
C GLU A 275 6.41 4.09 -28.89
N SER A 276 5.75 4.04 -27.73
CA SER A 276 4.63 4.93 -27.40
C SER A 276 5.08 6.39 -27.27
N ILE A 277 6.20 6.66 -26.58
CA ILE A 277 6.80 7.99 -26.47
C ILE A 277 7.19 8.52 -27.86
N ALA A 278 7.87 7.71 -28.67
CA ALA A 278 8.23 8.09 -30.03
C ALA A 278 7.01 8.44 -30.90
N SER A 279 5.90 7.71 -30.70
CA SER A 279 4.63 7.99 -31.38
C SER A 279 4.02 9.32 -30.93
N VAL A 280 4.00 9.59 -29.62
CA VAL A 280 3.53 10.87 -29.07
C VAL A 280 4.40 12.04 -29.55
N ASP A 281 5.73 11.86 -29.56
CA ASP A 281 6.66 12.87 -30.06
C ASP A 281 6.45 13.17 -31.55
N ALA A 282 6.19 12.14 -32.36
CA ALA A 282 5.89 12.31 -33.78
C ALA A 282 4.57 13.07 -33.99
N LEU A 283 3.55 12.79 -33.18
CA LEU A 283 2.27 13.50 -33.18
C LEU A 283 2.45 14.97 -32.75
N GLY A 284 3.22 15.22 -31.70
CA GLY A 284 3.58 16.56 -31.25
C GLY A 284 4.32 17.36 -32.32
N LYS A 285 5.32 16.76 -32.98
CA LYS A 285 6.03 17.38 -34.13
C LYS A 285 5.11 17.66 -35.32
N SER A 286 4.03 16.89 -35.46
CA SER A 286 2.99 17.09 -36.48
C SER A 286 1.93 18.12 -36.07
N GLY A 287 2.09 18.77 -34.90
CA GLY A 287 1.20 19.82 -34.39
C GLY A 287 -0.01 19.30 -33.61
N VAL A 288 -0.06 18.00 -33.29
CA VAL A 288 -1.11 17.41 -32.46
C VAL A 288 -0.78 17.64 -30.98
N SER A 289 -1.64 18.34 -30.25
CA SER A 289 -1.46 18.59 -28.83
C SER A 289 -2.07 17.49 -27.96
N GLU A 290 -1.69 17.45 -26.67
CA GLU A 290 -2.29 16.54 -25.68
C GLU A 290 -3.82 16.69 -25.59
N LYS A 291 -4.33 17.92 -25.79
CA LYS A 291 -5.77 18.20 -25.80
C LYS A 291 -6.46 17.56 -27.00
N ASP A 292 -5.78 17.49 -28.14
CA ASP A 292 -6.31 16.85 -29.35
C ASP A 292 -6.38 15.33 -29.16
N LEU A 293 -5.36 14.73 -28.54
CA LEU A 293 -5.36 13.30 -28.19
C LEU A 293 -6.48 12.94 -27.22
N ALA A 294 -6.69 13.74 -26.17
CA ALA A 294 -7.78 13.55 -25.24
C ALA A 294 -9.16 13.72 -25.90
N ALA A 295 -9.29 14.68 -26.84
CA ALA A 295 -10.50 14.85 -27.63
C ALA A 295 -10.75 13.65 -28.55
N TRP A 296 -9.71 13.10 -29.18
CA TRP A 296 -9.81 11.91 -30.03
C TRP A 296 -10.21 10.68 -29.22
N GLN A 297 -9.57 10.44 -28.07
CA GLN A 297 -9.94 9.33 -27.18
C GLN A 297 -11.41 9.41 -26.76
N LYS A 298 -11.86 10.59 -26.30
CA LYS A 298 -13.28 10.80 -25.95
C LYS A 298 -14.22 10.59 -27.15
N THR A 299 -13.76 10.93 -28.35
CA THR A 299 -14.50 10.69 -29.59
C THR A 299 -14.60 9.19 -29.88
N PHE A 300 -13.50 8.43 -29.83
CA PHE A 300 -13.48 6.98 -30.01
C PHE A 300 -14.37 6.26 -28.99
N GLU A 301 -14.26 6.63 -27.71
CA GLU A 301 -15.11 6.11 -26.64
C GLU A 301 -16.60 6.41 -26.90
N SER A 302 -16.93 7.62 -27.38
CA SER A 302 -18.32 7.99 -27.69
C SER A 302 -18.94 7.20 -28.84
N PHE A 303 -18.11 6.71 -29.76
CA PHE A 303 -18.53 5.85 -30.87
C PHE A 303 -18.41 4.35 -30.56
N GLY A 304 -17.85 3.98 -29.39
CA GLY A 304 -17.59 2.59 -29.04
C GLY A 304 -16.67 1.87 -30.03
N LEU A 305 -15.80 2.62 -30.71
CA LEU A 305 -14.89 2.10 -31.74
C LEU A 305 -13.48 2.03 -31.17
N ALA A 306 -12.86 0.85 -31.26
CA ALA A 306 -11.44 0.72 -31.00
C ALA A 306 -10.64 1.43 -32.12
N PRO A 307 -9.51 2.08 -31.82
CA PRO A 307 -8.67 2.71 -32.82
C PRO A 307 -8.25 1.77 -33.97
N GLU A 308 -8.03 0.48 -33.70
CA GLU A 308 -7.70 -0.50 -34.74
C GLU A 308 -8.86 -0.74 -35.73
N ASP A 309 -10.09 -0.83 -35.22
CA ASP A 309 -11.30 -1.01 -36.04
C ASP A 309 -11.57 0.22 -36.91
N PHE A 310 -11.28 1.41 -36.37
CA PHE A 310 -11.39 2.67 -37.10
C PHE A 310 -10.38 2.73 -38.25
N LEU A 311 -9.13 2.35 -38.02
CA LEU A 311 -8.10 2.30 -39.06
C LEU A 311 -8.47 1.29 -40.16
N ALA A 312 -8.95 0.11 -39.79
CA ALA A 312 -9.38 -0.91 -40.75
C ALA A 312 -10.56 -0.44 -41.61
N GLU A 313 -11.55 0.27 -41.03
CA GLU A 313 -12.64 0.85 -41.82
C GLU A 313 -12.17 2.05 -42.66
N LEU A 314 -11.18 2.82 -42.21
CA LEU A 314 -10.62 3.95 -42.96
C LEU A 314 -9.82 3.47 -44.18
N GLU A 315 -9.07 2.38 -44.06
CA GLU A 315 -8.44 1.67 -45.18
C GLU A 315 -9.48 1.16 -46.18
N LYS A 316 -10.55 0.49 -45.71
CA LYS A 316 -11.65 0.03 -46.58
C LYS A 316 -12.40 1.18 -47.26
N ALA A 317 -12.54 2.33 -46.60
CA ALA A 317 -13.22 3.50 -47.14
C ALA A 317 -12.33 4.27 -48.15
N GLY A 318 -11.02 4.04 -48.15
CA GLY A 318 -10.03 4.63 -49.03
C GLY A 318 -9.72 6.12 -48.75
N ASN A 319 -10.61 6.86 -48.08
CA ASN A 319 -10.29 8.15 -47.46
C ASN A 319 -11.24 8.48 -46.29
N ALA A 320 -10.76 9.33 -45.38
CA ALA A 320 -11.47 9.75 -44.18
C ALA A 320 -12.84 10.40 -44.49
N LYS A 321 -12.95 11.14 -45.59
CA LYS A 321 -14.18 11.87 -45.98
C LYS A 321 -15.33 10.92 -46.32
N LYS A 322 -15.05 9.76 -46.92
CA LYS A 322 -16.03 8.69 -47.18
C LYS A 322 -16.44 7.98 -45.89
N LEU A 323 -15.49 7.74 -44.99
CA LEU A 323 -15.75 7.12 -43.69
C LEU A 323 -16.69 7.98 -42.83
N PHE A 324 -16.38 9.28 -42.67
CA PHE A 324 -17.20 10.18 -41.85
C PHE A 324 -18.64 10.28 -42.36
N ARG A 325 -18.87 10.33 -43.68
CA ARG A 325 -20.22 10.28 -44.25
C ARG A 325 -20.96 8.98 -43.91
N LYS A 326 -20.26 7.84 -43.92
CA LYS A 326 -20.84 6.54 -43.57
C LYS A 326 -21.20 6.47 -42.08
N LEU A 327 -20.30 6.94 -41.19
CA LEU A 327 -20.52 7.02 -39.74
C LEU A 327 -21.65 7.99 -39.37
N GLU A 328 -21.72 9.18 -39.98
CA GLU A 328 -22.84 10.12 -39.78
C GLU A 328 -24.19 9.53 -40.25
N SER A 329 -24.19 8.80 -41.37
CA SER A 329 -25.39 8.11 -41.85
C SER A 329 -25.83 6.96 -40.93
N ALA A 330 -24.88 6.29 -40.27
CA ALA A 330 -25.18 5.25 -39.29
C ALA A 330 -25.69 5.87 -37.98
N ASN A 331 -25.01 6.91 -37.47
CA ASN A 331 -25.37 7.56 -36.20
C ASN A 331 -26.74 8.26 -36.26
N SER A 332 -27.05 8.91 -37.38
CA SER A 332 -28.39 9.50 -37.62
C SER A 332 -29.50 8.45 -37.71
N LYS A 333 -29.22 7.24 -38.22
CA LYS A 333 -30.17 6.12 -38.19
C LYS A 333 -30.37 5.58 -36.77
N THR A 334 -29.30 5.50 -35.97
CA THR A 334 -29.37 5.03 -34.56
C THR A 334 -30.11 6.01 -33.66
N GLN A 335 -29.90 7.32 -33.82
CA GLN A 335 -30.66 8.35 -33.10
C GLN A 335 -32.15 8.37 -33.49
N LYS A 336 -32.49 8.23 -34.77
CA LYS A 336 -33.89 8.10 -35.22
C LYS A 336 -34.57 6.84 -34.69
N LYS A 337 -33.81 5.77 -34.42
CA LYS A 337 -34.33 4.53 -33.82
C LYS A 337 -34.55 4.67 -32.32
N LYS A 338 -33.71 5.45 -31.61
CA LYS A 338 -33.88 5.77 -30.18
C LYS A 338 -35.01 6.78 -29.89
N MET A 339 -35.38 7.66 -30.83
CA MET A 339 -36.54 8.56 -30.69
C MET A 339 -37.90 7.94 -31.09
N LYS A 340 -37.91 6.68 -31.53
CA LYS A 340 -39.13 5.95 -31.94
C LYS A 340 -39.50 4.80 -30.99
N ILE A 341 -38.91 4.78 -29.79
CA ILE A 341 -39.27 3.85 -28.71
C ILE A 341 -39.95 4.63 -27.61
#